data_AF-A0A4Y1Q332-F1
#
_entry.id   AF-A0A4Y1Q332-F1
#
_cell.length_a   1.000
_cell.length_b   1.000
_cell.length_c   1.000
_cell.angle_alpha   90.00
_cell.angle_beta   90.00
_cell.angle_gamma   90.00
#
_symmetry.space_group_name_H-M   'P 1'
#
loop_
_entity.id
_entity.type
_entity.pdbx_description
1 polymer ?
#
loop_
_entity_poly.entity_id
_entity_poly.type
_entity_poly.pdbx_seq_one_letter_code
_entity_poly.pdbx_strand_id
1 'polypeptide(L)' 'PPGTGKTSTILALARQLFGPDNVRNRVLELNASDERGIAIVREKIKDFARQTPRAQVVASDGTIYPCPPYKIIIL' A
#
# COMPACT_ATOMS: atom_id res chain seq x y z
N PRO A 1 -13.54 -6.93 -17.48
CA PRO A 1 -14.54 -7.72 -16.72
C PRO A 1 -14.34 -7.59 -15.19
N PRO A 2 -15.42 -7.66 -14.39
CA PRO A 2 -15.31 -7.93 -12.96
C PRO A 2 -14.54 -9.23 -12.70
N GLY A 3 -13.80 -9.33 -11.59
CA GLY A 3 -13.13 -10.58 -11.20
C GLY A 3 -11.84 -10.95 -11.95
N THR A 4 -11.25 -10.08 -12.76
CA THR A 4 -10.01 -10.38 -13.52
C THR A 4 -8.70 -10.14 -12.74
N GLY A 5 -8.74 -10.22 -11.42
CA GLY A 5 -7.52 -10.16 -10.59
C GLY A 5 -6.85 -8.78 -10.42
N LYS A 6 -7.42 -7.67 -10.89
CA LYS A 6 -6.80 -6.33 -10.80
C LYS A 6 -6.29 -5.98 -9.39
N THR A 7 -7.18 -6.01 -8.41
CA THR A 7 -6.86 -5.73 -7.00
C THR A 7 -5.90 -6.78 -6.44
N SER A 8 -6.13 -8.06 -6.75
CA SER A 8 -5.28 -9.17 -6.31
C SER A 8 -3.85 -9.03 -6.81
N THR A 9 -3.66 -8.62 -8.06
CA THR A 9 -2.34 -8.45 -8.69
C THR A 9 -1.54 -7.34 -8.03
N ILE A 10 -2.14 -6.16 -7.82
CA ILE A 10 -1.42 -5.06 -7.18
C ILE A 10 -1.09 -5.34 -5.71
N LEU A 11 -2.00 -6.03 -4.99
CA LEU A 11 -1.73 -6.46 -3.61
C LEU A 11 -0.66 -7.54 -3.53
N ALA A 12 -0.61 -8.49 -4.48
CA ALA A 12 0.45 -9.48 -4.56
C ALA A 12 1.81 -8.83 -4.84
N LEU A 13 1.86 -7.90 -5.81
CA LEU A 13 3.07 -7.13 -6.10
C LEU A 13 3.55 -6.35 -4.88
N ALA A 14 2.64 -5.67 -4.16
CA ALA A 14 3.02 -4.90 -2.98
C ALA A 14 3.60 -5.77 -1.85
N ARG A 15 3.06 -6.98 -1.64
CA ARG A 15 3.63 -7.95 -0.69
C ARG A 15 5.03 -8.41 -1.11
N GLN A 16 5.27 -8.62 -2.40
CA GLN A 16 6.58 -8.99 -2.91
C GLN A 16 7.60 -7.86 -2.77
N LEU A 17 7.19 -6.59 -2.90
CA LEU A 17 8.07 -5.44 -2.77
C LEU A 17 8.40 -5.08 -1.32
N PHE A 18 7.41 -5.14 -0.43
CA PHE A 18 7.53 -4.57 0.93
C PHE A 18 7.58 -5.63 2.04
N GLY A 19 7.21 -6.86 1.75
CA GLY A 19 7.10 -7.92 2.75
C GLY A 19 5.91 -7.74 3.70
N PRO A 20 5.67 -8.74 4.56
CA PRO A 20 4.52 -8.76 5.47
C PRO A 20 4.54 -7.61 6.48
N ASP A 21 5.72 -7.16 6.88
CA ASP A 21 5.89 -6.19 7.97
C ASP A 21 5.72 -4.74 7.50
N ASN A 22 6.19 -4.42 6.29
CA ASN A 22 6.11 -3.05 5.80
C ASN A 22 4.86 -2.78 4.95
N VAL A 23 4.20 -3.79 4.38
CA VAL A 23 3.10 -3.57 3.40
C VAL A 23 1.98 -2.68 3.94
N ARG A 24 1.59 -2.83 5.21
CA ARG A 24 0.54 -2.00 5.84
C ARG A 24 0.92 -0.52 5.95
N ASN A 25 2.21 -0.23 6.12
CA ASN A 25 2.71 1.14 6.20
C ASN A 25 3.08 1.71 4.82
N ARG A 26 3.15 0.84 3.80
CA ARG A 26 3.59 1.19 2.44
C ARG A 26 2.45 1.22 1.43
N VAL A 27 1.27 0.69 1.76
CA VAL A 27 0.11 0.63 0.88
C VAL A 27 -1.10 1.26 1.54
N LEU A 28 -1.74 2.20 0.83
CA LEU A 28 -3.06 2.72 1.15
C LEU A 28 -4.04 2.24 0.08
N GLU A 29 -4.94 1.33 0.44
CA GLU A 29 -6.07 0.91 -0.41
C GLU A 29 -7.32 1.70 0.01
N LEU A 30 -7.93 2.42 -0.93
CA LEU A 30 -9.18 3.14 -0.73
C LEU A 30 -10.19 2.61 -1.75
N ASN A 31 -11.31 2.05 -1.29
CA ASN A 31 -12.39 1.72 -2.21
C ASN A 31 -13.29 2.93 -2.43
N ALA A 32 -13.80 3.08 -3.66
CA ALA A 32 -14.75 4.13 -4.01
C ALA A 32 -16.06 4.10 -3.20
N SER A 33 -16.42 2.95 -2.63
CA SER A 33 -17.62 2.74 -1.82
C SER A 33 -17.46 3.13 -0.35
N ASP A 34 -16.23 3.20 0.16
CA ASP A 34 -16.00 3.08 1.60
C ASP A 34 -16.09 4.42 2.35
N GLU A 35 -15.99 5.58 1.69
CA GLU A 35 -15.80 6.84 2.44
C GLU A 35 -16.47 8.11 1.89
N ARG A 36 -17.42 8.63 2.68
CA ARG A 36 -17.74 10.02 3.10
C ARG A 36 -17.30 11.23 2.24
N GLY A 37 -17.23 11.11 0.92
CA GLY A 37 -17.04 12.22 -0.02
C GLY A 37 -15.59 12.58 -0.33
N ILE A 38 -15.40 13.26 -1.47
CA ILE A 38 -14.09 13.51 -2.09
C ILE A 38 -13.09 14.28 -1.22
N ALA A 39 -13.58 15.11 -0.28
CA ALA A 39 -12.71 15.87 0.61
C ALA A 39 -11.91 14.96 1.55
N ILE A 40 -12.56 13.96 2.14
CA ILE A 40 -11.94 13.01 3.07
C ILE A 40 -10.93 12.11 2.34
N VAL A 41 -11.29 11.64 1.14
CA VAL A 41 -10.38 10.86 0.29
C VAL A 41 -9.10 11.64 -0.01
N ARG A 42 -9.23 12.93 -0.38
CA ARG A 42 -8.07 13.79 -0.66
C ARG A 42 -7.21 14.03 0.57
N GLU A 43 -7.80 14.22 1.74
CA GLU A 43 -7.08 14.41 3.00
C GLU A 43 -6.26 13.16 3.34
N LYS A 44 -6.87 11.97 3.29
CA LYS A 44 -6.17 10.71 3.52
C LYS A 44 -5.01 10.47 2.57
N ILE A 45 -5.21 10.73 1.28
CA ILE A 45 -4.14 10.62 0.27
C ILE A 45 -2.98 11.56 0.61
N LYS A 46 -3.27 12.83 0.97
CA LYS A 46 -2.23 13.81 1.33
C LYS A 46 -1.46 13.39 2.58
N ASP A 47 -2.17 13.00 3.62
CA ASP A 47 -1.56 12.62 4.90
C ASP A 47 -0.72 11.37 4.76
N PHE A 48 -1.23 10.36 4.05
CA PHE A 48 -0.45 9.18 3.73
C PHE A 48 0.78 9.57 2.92
N ALA A 49 0.64 10.34 1.83
CA ALA A 49 1.76 10.71 0.95
C ALA A 49 2.88 11.47 1.67
N ARG A 50 2.56 12.34 2.65
CA ARG A 50 3.54 13.14 3.41
C ARG A 50 4.48 12.34 4.30
N GLN A 51 4.10 11.15 4.73
CA GLN A 51 4.91 10.36 5.68
C GLN A 51 6.19 9.82 5.02
N THR A 52 7.37 10.03 5.60
CA THR A 52 8.60 9.45 5.04
C THR A 52 8.58 7.94 5.19
N PRO A 53 8.74 7.17 4.09
CA PRO A 53 8.63 5.72 4.14
C PRO A 53 9.87 5.11 4.81
N ARG A 54 9.74 4.64 6.05
CA ARG A 54 10.76 3.84 6.75
C ARG A 54 10.60 2.37 6.39
N ALA A 55 11.71 1.66 6.16
CA ALA A 55 11.69 0.25 5.81
C ALA A 55 12.61 -0.56 6.73
N GLN A 56 12.09 -1.68 7.21
CA GLN A 56 12.91 -2.80 7.66
C GLN A 56 13.17 -3.68 6.43
N VAL A 57 14.44 -3.82 6.05
CA VAL A 57 14.85 -4.61 4.86
C VAL A 57 14.75 -6.12 5.14
N VAL A 58 14.99 -6.50 6.40
CA VAL A 58 14.79 -7.87 6.90
C VAL A 58 13.45 -7.91 7.61
N ALA A 59 12.54 -8.76 7.14
CA ALA A 59 11.27 -9.01 7.81
C ALA A 59 11.46 -9.94 9.02
N SER A 60 10.42 -10.04 9.83
CA SER A 60 10.35 -10.83 11.07
C SER A 60 10.54 -12.32 10.83
N ASP A 61 10.30 -12.79 9.61
CA ASP A 61 10.53 -14.17 9.17
C ASP A 61 11.96 -14.43 8.67
N GLY A 62 12.83 -13.42 8.72
CA GLY A 62 14.21 -13.48 8.23
C GLY A 62 14.35 -13.26 6.71
N THR A 63 13.25 -13.08 5.98
CA THR A 63 13.27 -12.84 4.54
C THR A 63 13.67 -11.39 4.23
N ILE A 64 14.48 -11.20 3.19
CA ILE A 64 14.89 -9.88 2.72
C ILE A 64 13.95 -9.43 1.61
N TYR A 65 13.39 -8.22 1.76
CA TYR A 65 12.51 -7.61 0.75
C TYR A 65 13.15 -6.36 0.13
N PRO A 66 12.88 -6.05 -1.16
CA PRO A 66 13.48 -4.90 -1.85
C PRO A 66 13.18 -3.55 -1.19
N CYS A 67 11.99 -3.41 -0.61
CA CYS A 67 11.55 -2.24 0.15
C CYS A 67 11.89 -0.89 -0.49
N PRO A 68 11.52 -0.64 -1.76
CA PRO A 68 11.89 0.58 -2.48
C PRO A 68 11.33 1.84 -1.77
N PRO A 69 11.99 3.00 -1.88
CA PRO A 69 11.71 4.20 -1.07
C PRO A 69 10.48 4.99 -1.56
N TYR A 70 9.39 4.29 -1.88
CA TYR A 70 8.10 4.87 -2.22
C TYR A 70 6.96 4.11 -1.51
N LYS A 71 5.75 4.65 -1.63
CA LYS A 71 4.50 4.04 -1.17
C LYS A 71 3.53 3.90 -2.33
N ILE A 72 2.54 3.04 -2.19
CA ILE A 72 1.53 2.77 -3.21
C ILE A 72 0.16 3.21 -2.68
N ILE A 73 -0.61 3.87 -3.54
CA ILE A 73 -2.02 4.17 -3.29
C ILE A 73 -2.82 3.39 -4.35
N ILE A 74 -3.79 2.62 -3.90
CA ILE A 74 -4.70 1.82 -4.74
C ILE A 74 -6.10 2.42 -4.57
N LEU A 75 -6.74 2.76 -5.69
CA LEU A 75 -8.06 3.38 -5.77
C LEU A 75 -9.03 2.49 -6.56
#